data_AF-A0A951MS46-F1
#
_entry.id   AF-A0A951MS46-F1
#
_cell.length_a   1.000
_cell.length_b   1.000
_cell.length_c   1.000
_cell.angle_alpha   90.00
_cell.angle_beta   90.00
_cell.angle_gamma   90.00
#
_symmetry.space_group_name_H-M   'P 1'
#
loop_
_entity.id
_entity.type
_entity.pdbx_description
1 polymer ?
#
loop_
_entity_poly.entity_id
_entity_poly.type
_entity_poly.pdbx_seq_one_letter_code
_entity_poly.pdbx_strand_id
1 'polypeptide(L)'
;MKTRKRFSLSNFLVLAIFAVTPVLTVADDTDIYLAAESSGDSRSQYESNILFIIDTSGSMDNARIGAYDPSIDYIQELDDLGITHNCARGKLYRVSTNKTGDAVPQINCSIYYLYEAQFRCQEAYDTSQPFNLTENGFWFGVVRQYDPVAADWQSLSSDDQESSFPYACWSESGRLNPDTGQVEYMVEGPVSGFSTDPAQEISAPTSDYTLFSANYLAWYHDYIRIEVLNRVFKNTINDLNTGNVGVMRFSQGSGQGGMVIQAMDHISGIKPALNTLADTHFTIPSVDGATPLAETMWEAYNYYSGSRVDTGGETTPTSVAASRLASDSSFYQTPIQKACQKNFIVYLSDGEADADDLRDNQIRTLIGPESSCSHDGGDNCLDDLAVWMSQNDITPDIGAADDPDEVQTVTTHTIGFGIDTQLLRDTATRSGGRYFSAASAPGLKSAFEDILREVTADSGSFTPPAVSVNAFNHLTHRDDLFFTLFKPSVNSHWDGNLKKYRLKKKNGVLQIVDAENAPAVNPIEGTYKRDTRSFWTPIDETDGDDIAKGGAAANVQLTLQNGKSRPRTALPASSEISNAINVVDDTNTTNITKTLLDIDSEDDTYHAELL
;
A
#
# COMPACT_ATOMS: atom_id res chain seq x y z
N MET A 1 -48.69 -32.91 -61.64
CA MET A 1 -50.13 -33.22 -61.81
C MET A 1 -50.78 -33.32 -60.43
N LYS A 2 -51.75 -32.44 -60.15
CA LYS A 2 -52.89 -32.59 -59.22
C LYS A 2 -52.64 -32.84 -57.71
N THR A 3 -52.85 -31.76 -56.95
CA THR A 3 -53.88 -31.59 -55.89
C THR A 3 -54.18 -32.72 -54.89
N ARG A 4 -54.19 -32.36 -53.59
CA ARG A 4 -55.33 -32.31 -52.64
C ARG A 4 -54.75 -32.34 -51.21
N LYS A 5 -55.24 -31.59 -50.21
CA LYS A 5 -56.53 -31.74 -49.50
C LYS A 5 -56.70 -30.53 -48.56
N ARG A 6 -57.80 -29.78 -48.64
CA ARG A 6 -59.02 -29.82 -47.80
C ARG A 6 -58.88 -29.20 -46.39
N PHE A 7 -59.55 -28.07 -46.26
CA PHE A 7 -60.07 -27.43 -45.04
C PHE A 7 -60.93 -28.35 -44.18
N SER A 8 -60.89 -28.19 -42.85
CA SER A 8 -62.11 -28.16 -42.00
C SER A 8 -61.82 -27.49 -40.65
N LEU A 9 -62.84 -26.76 -40.20
CA LEU A 9 -62.95 -25.88 -39.04
C LEU A 9 -62.65 -26.55 -37.69
N SER A 10 -61.88 -25.87 -36.85
CA SER A 10 -62.03 -25.88 -35.39
C SER A 10 -61.51 -24.55 -34.83
N ASN A 11 -62.27 -23.49 -35.10
CA ASN A 11 -62.08 -22.15 -34.51
C ASN A 11 -63.28 -21.93 -33.60
N PHE A 12 -63.15 -22.09 -32.28
CA PHE A 12 -63.98 -21.36 -31.29
C PHE A 12 -63.60 -21.56 -29.80
N LEU A 13 -62.37 -21.97 -29.46
CA LEU A 13 -62.03 -22.16 -28.02
C LEU A 13 -60.57 -21.88 -27.62
N VAL A 14 -59.93 -20.83 -28.13
CA VAL A 14 -58.62 -20.37 -27.58
C VAL A 14 -58.44 -18.84 -27.70
N LEU A 15 -59.52 -18.04 -27.57
CA LEU A 15 -59.45 -16.57 -27.74
C LEU A 15 -59.83 -15.77 -26.48
N ALA A 16 -59.56 -16.27 -25.27
CA ALA A 16 -60.02 -15.59 -24.05
C ALA A 16 -59.10 -15.64 -22.80
N ILE A 17 -57.82 -16.04 -22.88
CA ILE A 17 -56.89 -15.96 -21.72
C ILE A 17 -55.45 -15.62 -22.16
N PHE A 18 -55.27 -14.57 -22.96
CA PHE A 18 -53.95 -13.95 -23.19
C PHE A 18 -54.07 -12.42 -23.22
N ALA A 19 -54.74 -11.88 -22.21
CA ALA A 19 -54.76 -10.46 -21.94
C ALA A 19 -54.30 -10.22 -20.50
N VAL A 20 -53.25 -9.42 -20.38
CA VAL A 20 -52.75 -8.73 -19.18
C VAL A 20 -51.94 -9.59 -18.19
N THR A 21 -50.66 -9.74 -18.48
CA THR A 21 -49.62 -9.46 -17.48
C THR A 21 -48.73 -8.35 -18.05
N PRO A 22 -48.52 -7.24 -17.35
CA PRO A 22 -47.48 -6.30 -17.73
C PRO A 22 -46.15 -7.01 -17.50
N VAL A 23 -45.44 -7.32 -18.58
CA VAL A 23 -43.99 -7.53 -18.47
C VAL A 23 -43.45 -6.15 -18.14
N LEU A 24 -43.15 -5.91 -16.87
CA LEU A 24 -42.22 -4.86 -16.50
C LEU A 24 -40.90 -5.23 -17.16
N THR A 25 -40.65 -4.68 -18.34
CA THR A 25 -39.30 -4.52 -18.84
C THR A 25 -38.65 -3.49 -17.92
N VAL A 26 -38.11 -3.96 -16.80
CA VAL A 26 -37.09 -3.21 -16.10
C VAL A 26 -35.90 -3.25 -17.05
N ALA A 27 -35.60 -2.11 -17.68
CA ALA A 27 -34.28 -1.91 -18.25
C ALA A 27 -33.31 -1.99 -17.08
N ASP A 28 -32.49 -3.02 -17.06
CA ASP A 28 -31.39 -3.15 -16.12
C ASP A 28 -30.25 -2.26 -16.64
N ASP A 29 -30.42 -0.94 -16.49
CA ASP A 29 -29.36 0.05 -16.73
C ASP A 29 -28.56 0.26 -15.43
N THR A 30 -28.00 -0.85 -14.95
CA THR A 30 -26.95 -0.83 -13.94
C THR A 30 -25.83 -1.76 -14.41
N ASP A 31 -25.08 -1.32 -15.42
CA ASP A 31 -23.70 -1.77 -15.59
C ASP A 31 -22.88 -1.26 -14.39
N ILE A 32 -23.05 -1.91 -13.24
CA ILE A 32 -22.11 -1.83 -12.14
C ILE A 32 -20.89 -2.62 -12.59
N TYR A 33 -19.84 -1.90 -12.98
CA TYR A 33 -18.53 -2.44 -13.30
C TYR A 33 -17.88 -2.97 -12.02
N LEU A 34 -18.25 -4.19 -11.63
CA LEU A 34 -17.41 -5.01 -10.77
C LEU A 34 -16.38 -5.69 -11.68
N ALA A 35 -15.10 -5.66 -11.27
CA ALA A 35 -14.06 -6.50 -11.86
C ALA A 35 -14.59 -7.93 -11.96
N ALA A 36 -14.65 -8.45 -13.20
CA ALA A 36 -15.42 -9.63 -13.53
C ALA A 36 -14.79 -10.90 -12.93
N GLU A 37 -15.35 -11.43 -11.84
CA GLU A 37 -14.93 -12.72 -11.27
C GLU A 37 -15.78 -13.93 -11.72
N SER A 38 -16.80 -13.80 -12.59
CA SER A 38 -17.71 -14.96 -12.79
C SER A 38 -18.28 -15.20 -14.19
N SER A 39 -17.58 -14.81 -15.25
CA SER A 39 -17.87 -15.33 -16.58
C SER A 39 -16.56 -15.58 -17.29
N GLY A 40 -16.38 -16.76 -17.90
CA GLY A 40 -15.23 -17.12 -18.74
C GLY A 40 -15.13 -16.29 -20.03
N ASP A 41 -15.19 -14.97 -19.86
CA ASP A 41 -14.96 -13.93 -20.84
C ASP A 41 -13.48 -13.54 -20.75
N SER A 42 -12.85 -13.34 -21.90
CA SER A 42 -11.41 -13.16 -22.11
C SER A 42 -10.82 -11.85 -21.55
N ARG A 43 -11.45 -11.26 -20.53
CA ARG A 43 -11.08 -9.97 -19.91
C ARG A 43 -10.11 -10.08 -18.73
N SER A 44 -9.75 -11.30 -18.31
CA SER A 44 -8.66 -11.56 -17.35
C SER A 44 -7.24 -11.35 -17.95
N GLN A 45 -7.12 -10.65 -19.09
CA GLN A 45 -5.91 -10.68 -19.92
C GLN A 45 -4.93 -9.54 -19.72
N TYR A 46 -5.23 -8.53 -18.89
CA TYR A 46 -4.39 -7.34 -18.74
C TYR A 46 -4.13 -6.96 -17.27
N GLU A 47 -4.06 -7.97 -16.40
CA GLU A 47 -3.75 -7.74 -14.99
C GLU A 47 -2.34 -7.18 -14.82
N SER A 48 -2.18 -6.21 -13.91
CA SER A 48 -0.89 -5.58 -13.65
C SER A 48 0.11 -6.56 -13.03
N ASN A 49 1.39 -6.36 -13.35
CA ASN A 49 2.50 -7.08 -12.75
C ASN A 49 3.11 -6.22 -11.64
N ILE A 50 3.18 -6.76 -10.42
CA ILE A 50 3.77 -6.08 -9.26
C ILE A 50 4.96 -6.90 -8.77
N LEU A 51 6.16 -6.33 -8.88
CA LEU A 51 7.37 -6.92 -8.34
C LEU A 51 7.75 -6.24 -7.03
N PHE A 52 7.65 -6.96 -5.93
CA PHE A 52 8.16 -6.48 -4.65
C PHE A 52 9.66 -6.75 -4.56
N ILE A 53 10.44 -5.73 -4.25
CA ILE A 53 11.86 -5.86 -3.92
C ILE A 53 11.99 -5.55 -2.44
N ILE A 54 12.34 -6.56 -1.65
CA ILE A 54 12.42 -6.46 -0.20
C ILE A 54 13.89 -6.48 0.22
N ASP A 55 14.29 -5.42 0.90
CA ASP A 55 15.58 -5.33 1.56
C ASP A 55 15.70 -6.36 2.68
N THR A 56 16.70 -7.23 2.54
CA THR A 56 17.08 -8.25 3.52
C THR A 56 18.56 -8.11 3.92
N SER A 57 19.11 -6.91 3.82
CA SER A 57 20.47 -6.59 4.22
C SER A 57 20.67 -6.76 5.74
N GLY A 58 21.93 -6.70 6.18
CA GLY A 58 22.26 -6.71 7.59
C GLY A 58 21.70 -5.51 8.38
N SER A 59 21.46 -4.36 7.74
CA SER A 59 20.87 -3.18 8.41
C SER A 59 19.39 -3.38 8.78
N MET A 60 18.72 -4.32 8.11
CA MET A 60 17.35 -4.74 8.42
C MET A 60 17.29 -5.83 9.51
N ASP A 61 18.42 -6.51 9.80
CA ASP A 61 18.51 -7.62 10.75
C ASP A 61 18.75 -7.13 12.18
N ASN A 62 17.96 -7.63 13.14
CA ASN A 62 18.00 -7.26 14.57
C ASN A 62 17.94 -5.74 14.86
N ALA A 63 17.66 -4.92 13.85
CA ALA A 63 17.50 -3.48 13.97
C ALA A 63 16.11 -3.16 14.48
N ARG A 64 16.06 -2.25 15.46
CA ARG A 64 14.81 -1.73 15.99
C ARG A 64 14.22 -0.70 15.03
N ILE A 65 12.90 -0.62 15.01
CA ILE A 65 12.17 0.40 14.28
C ILE A 65 12.15 1.66 15.15
N GLY A 66 12.88 2.69 14.73
CA GLY A 66 12.93 3.98 15.43
C GLY A 66 13.44 3.90 16.88
N ALA A 67 13.30 5.02 17.59
CA ALA A 67 13.49 5.08 19.03
C ALA A 67 12.23 4.60 19.75
N TYR A 68 12.36 4.21 21.02
CA TYR A 68 11.23 3.86 21.86
C TYR A 68 10.28 5.07 22.00
N ASP A 69 9.00 4.86 21.70
CA ASP A 69 7.93 5.83 21.94
C ASP A 69 6.94 5.25 22.94
N PRO A 70 6.84 5.79 24.17
CA PRO A 70 5.94 5.28 25.20
C PRO A 70 4.45 5.43 24.86
N SER A 71 4.10 6.24 23.85
CA SER A 71 2.72 6.37 23.37
C SER A 71 2.26 5.20 22.49
N ILE A 72 3.19 4.40 21.99
CA ILE A 72 2.92 3.21 21.18
C ILE A 72 2.77 1.99 22.09
N ASP A 73 1.67 1.25 21.92
CA ASP A 73 1.49 -0.06 22.55
C ASP A 73 2.07 -1.16 21.65
N TYR A 74 3.39 -1.38 21.77
CA TYR A 74 4.12 -2.36 20.97
C TYR A 74 3.63 -3.78 21.20
N ILE A 75 3.14 -4.09 22.41
CA ILE A 75 2.56 -5.41 22.69
C ILE A 75 1.30 -5.60 21.83
N GLN A 76 0.43 -4.58 21.74
CA GLN A 76 -0.77 -4.66 20.90
C GLN A 76 -0.42 -4.81 19.43
N GLU A 77 0.56 -4.04 18.94
CA GLU A 77 0.98 -4.16 17.54
C GLU A 77 1.57 -5.54 17.22
N LEU A 78 2.36 -6.13 18.12
CA LEU A 78 2.86 -7.49 17.97
C LEU A 78 1.71 -8.52 17.99
N ASP A 79 0.74 -8.35 18.90
CA ASP A 79 -0.47 -9.19 18.96
C ASP A 79 -1.25 -9.12 17.64
N ASP A 80 -1.47 -7.93 17.08
CA ASP A 80 -2.18 -7.70 15.81
C ASP A 80 -1.45 -8.32 14.61
N LEU A 81 -0.11 -8.38 14.67
CA LEU A 81 0.74 -9.03 13.67
C LEU A 81 0.91 -10.54 13.91
N GLY A 82 0.45 -11.07 15.05
CA GLY A 82 0.68 -12.46 15.44
C GLY A 82 2.15 -12.78 15.74
N ILE A 83 2.95 -11.77 16.10
CA ILE A 83 4.35 -11.94 16.53
C ILE A 83 4.35 -12.33 18.00
N THR A 84 5.10 -13.39 18.33
CA THR A 84 5.22 -13.84 19.72
C THR A 84 6.09 -12.87 20.51
N HIS A 85 5.59 -12.42 21.66
CA HIS A 85 6.35 -11.68 22.67
C HIS A 85 6.34 -12.46 23.99
N ASN A 86 7.39 -12.29 24.77
CA ASN A 86 7.60 -13.10 25.99
C ASN A 86 7.11 -12.42 27.27
N CYS A 87 6.99 -11.09 27.25
CA CYS A 87 6.79 -10.27 28.44
C CYS A 87 5.37 -9.67 28.46
N ALA A 88 4.58 -10.05 29.46
CA ALA A 88 3.17 -9.69 29.59
C ALA A 88 2.94 -8.37 30.33
N ARG A 89 1.83 -7.70 29.99
CA ARG A 89 1.34 -6.47 30.63
C ARG A 89 1.08 -6.65 32.14
N GLY A 90 1.12 -5.55 32.90
CA GLY A 90 0.87 -5.51 34.35
C GLY A 90 2.03 -6.05 35.19
N LYS A 91 3.20 -6.23 34.58
CA LYS A 91 4.44 -6.69 35.21
C LYS A 91 5.59 -5.76 34.86
N LEU A 92 6.46 -5.54 35.83
CA LEU A 92 7.77 -4.92 35.62
C LEU A 92 8.84 -6.00 35.68
N TYR A 93 9.75 -5.96 34.73
CA TYR A 93 10.78 -6.97 34.52
C TYR A 93 12.12 -6.48 35.03
N ARG A 94 12.91 -7.35 35.65
CA ARG A 94 14.06 -6.90 36.43
C ARG A 94 15.36 -7.59 36.10
N VAL A 95 16.44 -6.84 36.27
CA VAL A 95 17.83 -7.32 36.18
C VAL A 95 18.62 -6.72 37.34
N SER A 96 19.50 -7.50 37.96
CA SER A 96 20.46 -6.95 38.93
C SER A 96 21.55 -6.16 38.21
N THR A 97 21.93 -5.01 38.74
CA THR A 97 22.80 -4.01 38.08
C THR A 97 24.28 -4.41 37.93
N ASN A 98 24.66 -5.66 38.20
CA ASN A 98 26.04 -6.16 37.99
C ASN A 98 26.38 -6.50 36.52
N LYS A 99 25.59 -6.04 35.53
CA LYS A 99 25.87 -6.23 34.11
C LYS A 99 26.39 -4.94 33.49
N THR A 100 27.71 -4.86 33.36
CA THR A 100 28.42 -3.80 32.63
C THR A 100 28.17 -3.97 31.12
N GLY A 101 27.18 -3.26 30.58
CA GLY A 101 26.96 -3.15 29.13
C GLY A 101 25.70 -2.35 28.78
N ASP A 102 25.74 -1.59 27.68
CA ASP A 102 24.64 -0.75 27.19
C ASP A 102 23.46 -1.54 26.58
N ALA A 103 23.59 -2.87 26.45
CA ALA A 103 22.55 -3.73 25.88
C ALA A 103 21.59 -4.24 26.95
N VAL A 104 20.28 -4.09 26.71
CA VAL A 104 19.24 -4.69 27.55
C VAL A 104 19.37 -6.22 27.44
N PRO A 105 19.60 -6.95 28.54
CA PRO A 105 19.77 -8.40 28.47
C PRO A 105 18.42 -9.08 28.18
N GLN A 106 18.48 -10.26 27.59
CA GLN A 106 17.32 -11.15 27.55
C GLN A 106 16.87 -11.49 28.97
N ILE A 107 15.58 -11.29 29.25
CA ILE A 107 14.98 -11.51 30.56
C ILE A 107 14.09 -12.75 30.46
N ASN A 108 14.25 -13.68 31.41
CA ASN A 108 13.26 -14.73 31.56
C ASN A 108 11.97 -14.14 32.17
N CYS A 109 11.06 -13.73 31.30
CA CYS A 109 9.80 -13.06 31.64
C CYS A 109 8.87 -13.92 32.54
N SER A 110 9.17 -15.21 32.73
CA SER A 110 8.41 -16.13 33.59
C SER A 110 8.85 -16.13 35.05
N ILE A 111 10.01 -15.56 35.37
CA ILE A 111 10.58 -15.60 36.74
C ILE A 111 11.12 -14.25 37.23
N TYR A 112 11.65 -13.40 36.34
CA TYR A 112 12.28 -12.14 36.74
C TYR A 112 11.34 -10.96 36.53
N TYR A 113 10.24 -10.97 37.27
CA TYR A 113 9.25 -9.89 37.25
C TYR A 113 8.76 -9.55 38.66
N LEU A 114 8.07 -8.41 38.77
CA LEU A 114 7.24 -8.02 39.88
C LEU A 114 5.89 -7.53 39.35
N TYR A 115 4.84 -7.61 40.15
CA TYR A 115 3.52 -7.14 39.75
C TYR A 115 3.45 -5.62 39.86
N GLU A 116 3.17 -4.96 38.73
CA GLU A 116 3.14 -3.51 38.65
C GLU A 116 2.11 -2.89 39.60
N ALA A 117 0.94 -3.52 39.73
CA ALA A 117 -0.11 -3.11 40.64
C ALA A 117 0.29 -3.13 42.13
N GLN A 118 1.38 -3.80 42.49
CA GLN A 118 1.91 -3.87 43.86
C GLN A 118 3.15 -2.98 44.06
N PHE A 119 3.62 -2.29 43.02
CA PHE A 119 4.84 -1.49 43.07
C PHE A 119 4.56 -0.04 43.51
N ARG A 120 5.06 0.33 44.69
CA ARG A 120 4.80 1.61 45.36
C ARG A 120 5.87 2.69 45.12
N CYS A 121 6.65 2.61 44.04
CA CYS A 121 7.70 3.59 43.78
C CYS A 121 7.21 4.73 42.89
N GLN A 122 6.90 5.90 43.47
CA GLN A 122 6.47 7.07 42.70
C GLN A 122 7.60 7.62 41.84
N GLU A 123 8.82 7.62 42.36
CA GLU A 123 9.99 8.07 41.61
C GLU A 123 10.19 7.31 40.30
N ALA A 124 9.82 6.02 40.27
CA ALA A 124 9.92 5.22 39.06
C ALA A 124 9.00 5.69 37.92
N TYR A 125 7.97 6.46 38.23
CA TYR A 125 7.01 7.01 37.25
C TYR A 125 7.09 8.54 37.10
N ASP A 126 7.94 9.20 37.88
CA ASP A 126 8.11 10.65 37.89
C ASP A 126 8.86 11.12 36.63
N THR A 127 8.15 11.80 35.74
CA THR A 127 8.70 12.31 34.47
C THR A 127 9.71 13.45 34.65
N SER A 128 9.85 13.99 35.86
CA SER A 128 10.95 14.91 36.17
C SER A 128 12.29 14.19 36.37
N GLN A 129 12.28 12.86 36.52
CA GLN A 129 13.49 12.04 36.62
C GLN A 129 14.05 11.70 35.23
N PRO A 130 15.38 11.71 35.06
CA PRO A 130 16.02 11.44 33.77
C PRO A 130 15.81 10.01 33.24
N PHE A 131 15.47 9.08 34.12
CA PHE A 131 15.19 7.68 33.78
C PHE A 131 13.97 7.22 34.56
N ASN A 132 12.84 7.09 33.89
CA ASN A 132 11.57 6.69 34.47
C ASN A 132 10.82 5.72 33.55
N LEU A 133 9.95 4.89 34.15
CA LEU A 133 9.15 3.89 33.44
C LEU A 133 8.13 4.51 32.47
N THR A 134 7.67 5.73 32.74
CA THR A 134 6.63 6.41 31.96
C THR A 134 7.15 6.86 30.60
N GLU A 135 8.33 7.50 30.54
CA GLU A 135 8.90 8.06 29.31
C GLU A 135 9.97 7.17 28.69
N ASN A 136 10.80 6.53 29.52
CA ASN A 136 11.94 5.74 29.03
C ASN A 136 11.61 4.26 28.95
N GLY A 137 10.55 3.79 29.62
CA GLY A 137 10.22 2.38 29.70
C GLY A 137 11.15 1.57 30.61
N PHE A 138 12.11 2.22 31.28
CA PHE A 138 12.99 1.61 32.27
C PHE A 138 13.34 2.59 33.39
N TRP A 139 13.64 2.03 34.56
CA TRP A 139 14.07 2.77 35.74
C TRP A 139 15.13 1.96 36.50
N PHE A 140 16.02 2.61 37.24
CA PHE A 140 17.00 1.93 38.08
C PHE A 140 16.96 2.43 39.52
N GLY A 141 17.16 1.51 40.45
CA GLY A 141 17.33 1.85 41.86
C GLY A 141 17.16 0.64 42.78
N VAL A 142 17.18 0.91 44.09
CA VAL A 142 17.02 -0.12 45.11
C VAL A 142 15.55 -0.50 45.22
N VAL A 143 15.22 -1.77 45.03
CA VAL A 143 13.86 -2.31 45.15
C VAL A 143 13.84 -3.48 46.13
N ARG A 144 12.78 -3.55 46.94
CA ARG A 144 12.54 -4.62 47.91
C ARG A 144 11.11 -5.11 47.82
N GLN A 145 10.90 -6.38 48.18
CA GLN A 145 9.58 -6.94 48.45
C GLN A 145 9.42 -7.10 49.96
N TYR A 146 8.25 -6.76 50.48
CA TYR A 146 7.94 -6.98 51.88
C TYR A 146 7.42 -8.41 52.08
N ASP A 147 8.07 -9.20 52.93
CA ASP A 147 7.60 -10.53 53.36
C ASP A 147 6.83 -10.38 54.68
N PRO A 148 5.50 -10.57 54.70
CA PRO A 148 4.72 -10.43 55.92
C PRO A 148 4.88 -11.59 56.90
N VAL A 149 5.42 -12.74 56.46
CA VAL A 149 5.67 -13.90 57.31
C VAL A 149 6.96 -13.70 58.09
N ALA A 150 8.02 -13.27 57.41
CA ALA A 150 9.29 -12.89 58.05
C ALA A 150 9.24 -11.50 58.71
N ALA A 151 8.27 -10.68 58.30
CA ALA A 151 8.08 -9.29 58.73
C ALA A 151 9.27 -8.38 58.39
N ASP A 152 9.89 -8.60 57.23
CA ASP A 152 11.09 -7.88 56.78
C ASP A 152 11.05 -7.54 55.27
N TRP A 153 11.96 -6.65 54.86
CA TRP A 153 12.15 -6.23 53.47
C TRP A 153 13.25 -7.03 52.80
N GLN A 154 12.88 -7.91 51.88
CA GLN A 154 13.79 -8.86 51.26
C GLN A 154 14.27 -8.38 49.89
N SER A 155 15.49 -8.82 49.53
CA SER A 155 15.99 -8.66 48.17
C SER A 155 15.14 -9.51 47.24
N LEU A 156 14.88 -8.99 46.04
CA LEU A 156 14.06 -9.69 45.08
C LEU A 156 14.73 -11.01 44.62
N SER A 157 14.14 -12.16 44.93
CA SER A 157 14.57 -13.53 44.64
C SER A 157 13.87 -14.13 43.41
N SER A 158 14.45 -15.15 42.77
CA SER A 158 13.86 -15.79 41.58
C SER A 158 12.55 -16.53 41.86
N ASP A 159 12.25 -16.81 43.13
CA ASP A 159 11.10 -17.60 43.57
C ASP A 159 9.97 -16.71 44.11
N ASP A 160 10.11 -15.38 44.00
CA ASP A 160 9.14 -14.37 44.47
C ASP A 160 7.90 -14.34 43.55
N GLN A 161 7.08 -15.39 43.63
CA GLN A 161 5.87 -15.59 42.81
C GLN A 161 4.60 -15.08 43.51
N GLU A 162 4.70 -14.50 44.71
CA GLU A 162 3.55 -14.09 45.54
C GLU A 162 3.01 -12.71 45.08
N SER A 163 1.95 -12.74 44.27
CA SER A 163 1.29 -11.55 43.68
C SER A 163 0.62 -10.57 44.66
N SER A 164 0.60 -10.88 45.96
CA SER A 164 -0.21 -10.15 46.94
C SER A 164 0.57 -9.20 47.86
N PHE A 165 1.90 -9.17 47.76
CA PHE A 165 2.74 -8.35 48.66
C PHE A 165 3.34 -7.13 47.96
N PRO A 166 3.45 -5.99 48.65
CA PRO A 166 3.94 -4.76 48.06
C PRO A 166 5.43 -4.83 47.74
N TYR A 167 5.79 -4.23 46.62
CA TYR A 167 7.14 -3.88 46.26
C TYR A 167 7.32 -2.38 46.48
N ALA A 168 8.48 -1.95 46.95
CA ALA A 168 8.79 -0.52 47.09
C ALA A 168 10.24 -0.24 46.71
N CYS A 169 10.50 0.98 46.25
CA CYS A 169 11.86 1.46 46.10
C CYS A 169 12.32 2.18 47.37
N TRP A 170 13.62 2.14 47.64
CA TRP A 170 14.20 2.77 48.82
C TRP A 170 13.91 4.27 48.91
N SER A 171 13.80 4.95 47.77
CA SER A 171 13.54 6.39 47.73
C SER A 171 12.14 6.78 48.17
N GLU A 172 11.23 5.82 48.42
CA GLU A 172 9.95 6.08 49.09
C GLU A 172 10.08 6.17 50.61
N SER A 173 11.16 5.65 51.19
CA SER A 173 11.38 5.78 52.63
C SER A 173 11.58 7.26 53.01
N GLY A 174 10.76 7.75 53.92
CA GLY A 174 10.73 9.16 54.32
C GLY A 174 10.03 10.09 53.33
N ARG A 175 9.26 9.56 52.38
CA ARG A 175 8.41 10.35 51.46
C ARG A 175 6.95 10.37 51.87
N LEU A 176 6.25 11.39 51.38
CA LEU A 176 4.80 11.50 51.49
C LEU A 176 4.13 10.42 50.65
N ASN A 177 3.39 9.53 51.30
CA ASN A 177 2.48 8.62 50.64
C ASN A 177 1.20 9.38 50.24
N PRO A 178 0.87 9.51 48.94
CA PRO A 178 -0.29 10.26 48.48
C PRO A 178 -1.62 9.59 48.85
N ASP A 179 -1.65 8.28 49.06
CA ASP A 179 -2.86 7.54 49.43
C ASP A 179 -3.26 7.81 50.89
N THR A 180 -2.26 7.95 51.78
CA THR A 180 -2.48 8.17 53.22
C THR A 180 -2.33 9.64 53.63
N GLY A 181 -1.63 10.44 52.82
CA GLY A 181 -1.26 11.82 53.13
C GLY A 181 -0.22 11.93 54.25
N GLN A 182 0.50 10.85 54.56
CA GLN A 182 1.50 10.79 55.64
C GLN A 182 2.90 10.52 55.10
N VAL A 183 3.92 11.02 55.79
CA VAL A 183 5.31 10.62 55.53
C VAL A 183 5.53 9.25 56.14
N GLU A 184 5.95 8.29 55.33
CA GLU A 184 6.12 6.88 55.70
C GLU A 184 7.57 6.44 55.49
N TYR A 185 8.09 5.62 56.40
CA TYR A 185 9.45 5.07 56.40
C TYR A 185 9.37 3.56 56.28
N MET A 186 10.31 2.95 55.55
CA MET A 186 10.40 1.49 55.43
C MET A 186 10.89 0.90 56.76
N VAL A 187 10.12 -0.02 57.34
CA VAL A 187 10.40 -0.62 58.66
C VAL A 187 10.32 -2.15 58.63
N GLU A 188 10.96 -2.80 59.59
CA GLU A 188 10.71 -4.21 59.93
C GLU A 188 9.60 -4.32 61.00
N GLY A 189 8.76 -5.33 60.92
CA GLY A 189 7.71 -5.61 61.92
C GLY A 189 6.31 -5.85 61.34
N PRO A 190 5.39 -6.43 62.12
CA PRO A 190 4.13 -6.92 61.60
C PRO A 190 3.23 -5.79 61.07
N VAL A 191 2.75 -5.99 59.84
CA VAL A 191 1.79 -5.17 59.08
C VAL A 191 2.41 -4.01 58.29
N SER A 192 2.14 -4.02 56.98
CA SER A 192 2.40 -3.01 55.93
C SER A 192 3.85 -2.70 55.53
N GLY A 193 4.86 -2.99 56.36
CA GLY A 193 6.27 -2.69 56.03
C GLY A 193 6.63 -1.20 56.06
N PHE A 194 5.67 -0.34 56.45
CA PHE A 194 5.82 1.10 56.54
C PHE A 194 5.36 1.62 57.91
N SER A 195 5.99 2.68 58.41
CA SER A 195 5.62 3.39 59.65
C SER A 195 5.78 4.89 59.48
N THR A 196 5.00 5.69 60.22
CA THR A 196 5.20 7.15 60.29
C THR A 196 6.29 7.55 61.30
N ASP A 197 6.90 6.59 61.99
CA ASP A 197 7.98 6.83 62.96
C ASP A 197 9.38 6.70 62.31
N PRO A 198 10.11 7.80 62.07
CA PRO A 198 11.44 7.77 61.48
C PRO A 198 12.47 6.99 62.32
N ALA A 199 12.24 6.81 63.63
CA ALA A 199 13.18 6.07 64.48
C ALA A 199 13.21 4.56 64.19
N GLN A 200 12.22 4.06 63.44
CA GLN A 200 12.08 2.65 63.08
C GLN A 200 12.61 2.32 61.68
N GLU A 201 13.10 3.32 60.94
CA GLU A 201 13.57 3.14 59.56
C GLU A 201 14.71 2.12 59.48
N ILE A 202 14.61 1.19 58.54
CA ILE A 202 15.66 0.20 58.27
C ILE A 202 16.92 0.86 57.71
N SER A 203 18.03 0.13 57.72
CA SER A 203 19.25 0.60 57.04
C SER A 203 19.08 0.55 55.51
N ALA A 204 19.66 1.55 54.83
CA ALA A 204 19.65 1.63 53.38
C ALA A 204 20.15 0.33 52.73
N PRO A 205 19.35 -0.32 51.86
CA PRO A 205 19.76 -1.56 51.21
C PRO A 205 20.80 -1.32 50.11
N THR A 206 21.53 -2.37 49.73
CA THR A 206 22.67 -2.28 48.79
C THR A 206 22.43 -2.95 47.43
N SER A 207 21.23 -3.49 47.20
CA SER A 207 20.90 -4.23 45.98
C SER A 207 20.08 -3.36 45.04
N ASP A 208 20.73 -2.93 43.95
CA ASP A 208 20.07 -2.18 42.89
C ASP A 208 19.54 -3.11 41.78
N TYR A 209 18.44 -2.69 41.19
CA TYR A 209 17.81 -3.34 40.05
C TYR A 209 17.54 -2.33 38.95
N THR A 210 17.63 -2.77 37.71
CA THR A 210 16.99 -2.10 36.58
C THR A 210 15.65 -2.77 36.34
N LEU A 211 14.59 -1.98 36.36
CA LEU A 211 13.23 -2.38 36.00
C LEU A 211 12.92 -1.92 34.58
N PHE A 212 12.23 -2.77 33.83
CA PHE A 212 11.76 -2.51 32.48
C PHE A 212 10.24 -2.72 32.43
N SER A 213 9.53 -1.85 31.73
CA SER A 213 8.14 -2.09 31.38
C SER A 213 8.04 -3.22 30.36
N ALA A 214 6.91 -3.95 30.38
CA ALA A 214 6.64 -4.97 29.37
C ALA A 214 6.67 -4.37 27.95
N ASN A 215 6.12 -3.16 27.79
CA ASN A 215 6.07 -2.45 26.51
C ASN A 215 7.47 -2.12 25.97
N TYR A 216 8.38 -1.68 26.84
CA TYR A 216 9.77 -1.42 26.44
C TYR A 216 10.52 -2.67 26.01
N LEU A 217 10.31 -3.79 26.70
CA LEU A 217 10.95 -5.06 26.31
C LEU A 217 10.38 -5.60 24.99
N ALA A 218 9.08 -5.45 24.76
CA ALA A 218 8.46 -5.78 23.48
C ALA A 218 9.09 -4.97 22.35
N TRP A 219 9.24 -3.65 22.51
CA TRP A 219 9.96 -2.81 21.54
C TRP A 219 11.42 -3.27 21.35
N TYR A 220 12.14 -3.50 22.44
CA TYR A 220 13.58 -3.72 22.37
C TYR A 220 13.96 -5.08 21.77
N HIS A 221 13.24 -6.14 22.13
CA HIS A 221 13.58 -7.53 21.80
C HIS A 221 12.72 -8.15 20.70
N ASP A 222 11.45 -7.75 20.59
CA ASP A 222 10.48 -8.45 19.75
C ASP A 222 10.03 -7.60 18.53
N TYR A 223 10.10 -6.25 18.62
CA TYR A 223 9.69 -5.31 17.57
C TYR A 223 10.83 -4.98 16.57
N ILE A 224 11.29 -6.02 15.88
CA ILE A 224 12.42 -5.96 14.93
C ILE A 224 11.93 -5.65 13.51
N ARG A 225 12.68 -4.80 12.78
CA ARG A 225 12.34 -4.33 11.42
C ARG A 225 11.90 -5.45 10.48
N ILE A 226 12.76 -6.45 10.27
CA ILE A 226 12.49 -7.52 9.28
C ILE A 226 11.28 -8.38 9.65
N GLU A 227 11.07 -8.69 10.94
CA GLU A 227 9.91 -9.50 11.37
C GLU A 227 8.60 -8.73 11.17
N VAL A 228 8.56 -7.46 11.58
CA VAL A 228 7.40 -6.59 11.36
C VAL A 228 7.10 -6.46 9.87
N LEU A 229 8.12 -6.23 9.04
CA LEU A 229 8.00 -6.15 7.60
C LEU A 229 7.36 -7.40 7.02
N ASN A 230 7.88 -8.58 7.37
CA ASN A 230 7.38 -9.85 6.86
C ASN A 230 5.91 -10.09 7.22
N ARG A 231 5.52 -9.74 8.44
CA ARG A 231 4.12 -9.90 8.90
C ARG A 231 3.19 -8.91 8.20
N VAL A 232 3.61 -7.66 8.05
CA VAL A 232 2.84 -6.66 7.30
C VAL A 232 2.70 -7.06 5.84
N PHE A 233 3.79 -7.50 5.19
CA PHE A 233 3.77 -8.00 3.82
C PHE A 233 2.81 -9.19 3.67
N LYS A 234 2.92 -10.18 4.57
CA LYS A 234 2.04 -11.35 4.61
C LYS A 234 0.56 -10.96 4.69
N ASN A 235 0.22 -10.07 5.63
CA ASN A 235 -1.15 -9.62 5.82
C ASN A 235 -1.67 -8.89 4.57
N THR A 236 -0.87 -7.97 4.02
CA THR A 236 -1.22 -7.19 2.82
C THR A 236 -1.45 -8.10 1.61
N ILE A 237 -0.57 -9.07 1.37
CA ILE A 237 -0.70 -10.03 0.26
C ILE A 237 -1.94 -10.91 0.40
N ASN A 238 -2.35 -11.25 1.63
CA ASN A 238 -3.57 -12.01 1.84
C ASN A 238 -4.83 -11.19 1.50
N ASP A 239 -4.77 -9.87 1.68
CA ASP A 239 -5.85 -8.93 1.34
C ASP A 239 -5.93 -8.61 -0.18
N LEU A 240 -4.85 -8.83 -0.94
CA LEU A 240 -4.81 -8.63 -2.39
C LEU A 240 -5.57 -9.74 -3.14
N ASN A 241 -6.51 -9.37 -4.02
CA ASN A 241 -7.39 -10.33 -4.71
C ASN A 241 -7.18 -10.45 -6.23
N THR A 242 -6.46 -9.52 -6.84
CA THR A 242 -6.19 -9.49 -8.29
C THR A 242 -4.77 -8.99 -8.55
N GLY A 243 -4.22 -9.29 -9.73
CA GLY A 243 -2.88 -8.89 -10.12
C GLY A 243 -1.89 -10.05 -10.08
N ASN A 244 -0.83 -9.92 -10.87
CA ASN A 244 0.31 -10.81 -10.81
C ASN A 244 1.33 -10.26 -9.82
N VAL A 245 1.88 -11.13 -8.98
CA VAL A 245 2.84 -10.75 -7.94
C VAL A 245 4.12 -11.57 -8.10
N GLY A 246 5.25 -10.86 -8.14
CA GLY A 246 6.59 -11.40 -8.06
C GLY A 246 7.31 -10.84 -6.85
N VAL A 247 8.33 -11.54 -6.38
CA VAL A 247 9.09 -11.12 -5.21
C VAL A 247 10.58 -11.33 -5.43
N MET A 248 11.33 -10.28 -5.16
CA MET A 248 12.77 -10.25 -5.08
C MET A 248 13.24 -9.85 -3.68
N ARG A 249 14.46 -10.26 -3.36
CA ARG A 249 15.19 -9.82 -2.16
C ARG A 249 16.68 -9.72 -2.44
N PHE A 250 17.40 -9.08 -1.53
CA PHE A 250 18.86 -9.00 -1.62
C PHE A 250 19.52 -10.36 -1.36
N SER A 251 20.72 -10.52 -1.93
CA SER A 251 21.56 -11.68 -1.70
C SER A 251 21.96 -11.81 -0.23
N GLN A 252 22.22 -13.04 0.21
CA GLN A 252 22.84 -13.30 1.51
C GLN A 252 24.37 -13.19 1.44
N GLY A 253 24.97 -12.85 2.58
CA GLY A 253 26.42 -12.79 2.77
C GLY A 253 27.10 -11.82 1.80
N SER A 254 28.25 -12.20 1.26
CA SER A 254 29.04 -11.34 0.38
C SER A 254 28.54 -11.28 -1.08
N GLY A 255 27.35 -11.82 -1.38
CA GLY A 255 26.78 -11.68 -2.72
C GLY A 255 26.22 -10.27 -2.92
N GLN A 256 26.49 -9.66 -4.07
CA GLN A 256 25.95 -8.35 -4.46
C GLN A 256 24.72 -8.52 -5.37
N GLY A 257 23.84 -7.53 -5.38
CA GLY A 257 22.55 -7.55 -6.07
C GLY A 257 21.46 -8.36 -5.38
N GLY A 258 20.45 -8.73 -6.17
CA GLY A 258 19.25 -9.38 -5.67
C GLY A 258 18.80 -10.54 -6.55
N MET A 259 17.79 -11.25 -6.07
CA MET A 259 17.32 -12.50 -6.66
C MET A 259 15.81 -12.58 -6.66
N VAL A 260 15.26 -13.25 -7.66
CA VAL A 260 13.83 -13.59 -7.71
C VAL A 260 13.58 -14.81 -6.81
N ILE A 261 12.80 -14.64 -5.75
CA ILE A 261 12.40 -15.72 -4.83
C ILE A 261 10.99 -16.24 -5.11
N GLN A 262 10.15 -15.41 -5.72
CA GLN A 262 8.85 -15.81 -6.27
C GLN A 262 8.77 -15.27 -7.68
N ALA A 263 8.70 -16.16 -8.66
CA ALA A 263 8.41 -15.76 -10.03
C ALA A 263 7.02 -15.13 -10.10
N MET A 264 6.87 -14.11 -10.95
CA MET A 264 5.61 -13.43 -11.20
C MET A 264 4.55 -14.44 -11.63
N ASP A 265 3.44 -14.46 -10.90
CA ASP A 265 2.27 -15.27 -11.22
C ASP A 265 1.02 -14.64 -10.58
N HIS A 266 -0.15 -15.06 -11.02
CA HIS A 266 -1.42 -14.54 -10.53
C HIS A 266 -1.57 -14.80 -9.03
N ILE A 267 -1.96 -13.76 -8.26
CA ILE A 267 -1.98 -13.80 -6.79
C ILE A 267 -2.76 -15.00 -6.22
N SER A 268 -3.89 -15.36 -6.82
CA SER A 268 -4.71 -16.49 -6.37
C SER A 268 -4.00 -17.84 -6.39
N GLY A 269 -3.01 -18.02 -7.27
CA GLY A 269 -2.23 -19.26 -7.39
C GLY A 269 -1.06 -19.35 -6.42
N ILE A 270 -0.53 -18.20 -5.99
CA ILE A 270 0.75 -18.13 -5.25
C ILE A 270 0.64 -17.65 -3.80
N LYS A 271 -0.56 -17.25 -3.32
CA LYS A 271 -0.78 -16.90 -1.90
C LYS A 271 -0.16 -17.89 -0.90
N PRO A 272 -0.31 -19.23 -1.04
CA PRO A 272 0.33 -20.17 -0.12
C PRO A 272 1.87 -20.12 -0.15
N ALA A 273 2.45 -19.94 -1.34
CA ALA A 273 3.90 -19.80 -1.50
C ALA A 273 4.40 -18.50 -0.89
N LEU A 274 3.71 -17.38 -1.12
CA LEU A 274 4.03 -16.08 -0.51
C LEU A 274 3.92 -16.10 1.01
N ASN A 275 2.89 -16.74 1.56
CA ASN A 275 2.75 -16.94 3.01
C ASN A 275 3.92 -17.73 3.58
N THR A 276 4.33 -18.80 2.89
CA THR A 276 5.51 -19.59 3.28
C THR A 276 6.78 -18.75 3.19
N LEU A 277 6.97 -17.97 2.12
CA LEU A 277 8.11 -17.07 1.95
C LEU A 277 8.19 -16.03 3.08
N ALA A 278 7.06 -15.44 3.45
CA ALA A 278 6.96 -14.51 4.57
C ALA A 278 7.31 -15.16 5.92
N ASP A 279 6.93 -16.43 6.13
CA ASP A 279 7.22 -17.14 7.37
C ASP A 279 8.66 -17.67 7.46
N THR A 280 9.28 -18.05 6.34
CA THR A 280 10.53 -18.85 6.34
C THR A 280 11.71 -18.27 5.56
N HIS A 281 11.49 -17.34 4.62
CA HIS A 281 12.50 -16.99 3.61
C HIS A 281 13.00 -15.54 3.62
N PHE A 282 12.38 -14.63 4.37
CA PHE A 282 12.97 -13.31 4.64
C PHE A 282 13.67 -13.24 6.00
N THR A 283 13.25 -14.05 6.98
CA THR A 283 13.84 -14.22 8.31
C THR A 283 15.12 -15.08 8.31
N ILE A 284 15.87 -15.10 7.20
CA ILE A 284 17.16 -15.79 7.19
C ILE A 284 18.23 -14.81 7.72
N PRO A 285 18.94 -15.17 8.80
CA PRO A 285 19.96 -14.32 9.41
C PRO A 285 21.14 -14.18 8.46
N SER A 286 21.13 -13.17 7.59
CA SER A 286 22.38 -12.64 7.07
C SER A 286 22.72 -11.39 7.88
N VAL A 287 23.37 -11.64 9.02
CA VAL A 287 24.11 -10.64 9.82
C VAL A 287 25.15 -9.86 8.98
N ASP A 288 25.39 -10.26 7.72
CA ASP A 288 26.46 -9.79 6.84
C ASP A 288 26.01 -9.55 5.38
N GLY A 289 24.72 -9.30 5.12
CA GLY A 289 24.22 -9.01 3.75
C GLY A 289 24.38 -7.53 3.39
N ALA A 290 24.92 -7.24 2.20
CA ALA A 290 25.02 -5.88 1.65
C ALA A 290 23.65 -5.25 1.34
N THR A 291 23.63 -3.94 1.06
CA THR A 291 22.45 -3.19 0.59
C THR A 291 22.66 -2.73 -0.88
N PRO A 292 22.70 -3.66 -1.87
CA PRO A 292 23.04 -3.38 -3.26
C PRO A 292 21.82 -2.88 -4.04
N LEU A 293 21.46 -1.62 -3.80
CA LEU A 293 20.21 -1.04 -4.29
C LEU A 293 20.11 -1.05 -5.82
N ALA A 294 21.13 -0.49 -6.48
CA ALA A 294 21.22 -0.33 -7.93
C ALA A 294 21.41 -1.67 -8.63
N GLU A 295 22.24 -2.58 -8.11
CA GLU A 295 22.39 -3.92 -8.70
C GLU A 295 21.10 -4.73 -8.62
N THR A 296 20.35 -4.60 -7.52
CA THR A 296 19.07 -5.29 -7.40
C THR A 296 18.04 -4.73 -8.38
N MET A 297 18.04 -3.42 -8.59
CA MET A 297 17.20 -2.79 -9.63
C MET A 297 17.65 -3.23 -11.04
N TRP A 298 18.95 -3.34 -11.29
CA TRP A 298 19.49 -3.89 -12.54
C TRP A 298 19.02 -5.33 -12.78
N GLU A 299 18.99 -6.16 -11.74
CA GLU A 299 18.46 -7.51 -11.86
C GLU A 299 16.94 -7.51 -12.13
N ALA A 300 16.19 -6.59 -11.51
CA ALA A 300 14.77 -6.42 -11.79
C ALA A 300 14.52 -5.98 -13.24
N TYR A 301 15.36 -5.08 -13.77
CA TYR A 301 15.38 -4.74 -15.19
C TYR A 301 15.64 -5.97 -16.07
N ASN A 302 16.64 -6.80 -15.74
CA ASN A 302 16.92 -8.02 -16.49
C ASN A 302 15.73 -9.00 -16.44
N TYR A 303 15.04 -9.08 -15.29
CA TYR A 303 13.86 -9.93 -15.15
C TYR A 303 12.70 -9.45 -16.01
N TYR A 304 12.35 -8.16 -15.94
CA TYR A 304 11.28 -7.58 -16.76
C TYR A 304 11.60 -7.58 -18.26
N SER A 305 12.85 -7.32 -18.65
CA SER A 305 13.26 -7.33 -20.07
C SER A 305 13.44 -8.73 -20.66
N GLY A 306 13.46 -9.78 -19.82
CA GLY A 306 13.81 -11.14 -20.27
C GLY A 306 15.28 -11.29 -20.66
N SER A 307 16.14 -10.38 -20.18
CA SER A 307 17.58 -10.38 -20.45
C SER A 307 18.30 -11.50 -19.70
N ARG A 308 19.62 -11.59 -19.92
CA ARG A 308 20.47 -12.58 -19.26
C ARG A 308 20.38 -12.43 -17.74
N VAL A 309 20.27 -13.56 -17.05
CA VAL A 309 20.40 -13.65 -15.58
C VAL A 309 21.81 -13.19 -15.22
N ASP A 310 21.90 -12.22 -14.32
CA ASP A 310 23.16 -11.59 -13.95
C ASP A 310 23.44 -11.86 -12.46
N THR A 311 23.19 -10.89 -11.58
CA THR A 311 23.44 -11.05 -10.14
C THR A 311 22.61 -12.18 -9.53
N GLY A 312 21.37 -12.41 -10.00
CA GLY A 312 20.52 -13.50 -9.56
C GLY A 312 21.04 -14.90 -9.91
N GLY A 313 22.07 -15.00 -10.76
CA GLY A 313 22.82 -16.24 -11.01
C GLY A 313 23.97 -16.48 -10.04
N GLU A 314 24.39 -15.44 -9.32
CA GLU A 314 25.58 -15.38 -8.46
C GLU A 314 25.22 -15.17 -6.98
N THR A 315 24.01 -14.69 -6.69
CA THR A 315 23.47 -14.50 -5.35
C THR A 315 23.33 -15.81 -4.59
N THR A 316 23.23 -15.72 -3.26
CA THR A 316 22.89 -16.85 -2.39
C THR A 316 21.56 -16.60 -1.67
N PRO A 317 20.52 -17.42 -1.88
CA PRO A 317 20.36 -18.38 -2.99
C PRO A 317 20.31 -17.68 -4.37
N THR A 318 20.26 -18.46 -5.45
CA THR A 318 20.09 -17.93 -6.82
C THR A 318 18.61 -17.81 -7.20
N SER A 319 18.29 -16.91 -8.14
CA SER A 319 16.92 -16.70 -8.64
C SER A 319 16.25 -18.02 -9.02
N VAL A 320 15.00 -18.21 -8.57
CA VAL A 320 14.25 -19.46 -8.71
C VAL A 320 14.17 -19.91 -10.17
N ALA A 321 14.21 -21.23 -10.39
CA ALA A 321 14.16 -21.79 -11.74
C ALA A 321 12.89 -21.37 -12.52
N ALA A 322 11.77 -21.15 -11.82
CA ALA A 322 10.51 -20.71 -12.40
C ALA A 322 10.55 -19.29 -12.99
N SER A 323 11.53 -18.45 -12.63
CA SER A 323 11.68 -17.12 -13.22
C SER A 323 12.46 -17.14 -14.54
N ARG A 324 13.04 -18.29 -14.93
CA ARG A 324 13.99 -18.41 -16.05
C ARG A 324 13.37 -19.14 -17.23
N LEU A 325 13.87 -18.89 -18.43
CA LEU A 325 13.43 -19.63 -19.61
C LEU A 325 13.77 -21.11 -19.49
N ALA A 326 12.77 -21.98 -19.71
CA ALA A 326 12.96 -23.42 -19.70
C ALA A 326 13.91 -23.91 -20.81
N SER A 327 14.00 -23.18 -21.92
CA SER A 327 14.89 -23.48 -23.05
C SER A 327 16.35 -23.09 -22.82
N ASP A 328 16.59 -22.03 -22.03
CA ASP A 328 17.93 -21.56 -21.65
C ASP A 328 17.86 -20.80 -20.33
N SER A 329 18.28 -21.46 -19.25
CA SER A 329 18.25 -20.90 -17.89
C SER A 329 19.27 -19.78 -17.66
N SER A 330 20.03 -19.39 -18.68
CA SER A 330 20.87 -18.19 -18.67
C SER A 330 20.04 -16.91 -18.84
N PHE A 331 18.78 -16.99 -19.24
CA PHE A 331 17.90 -15.85 -19.50
C PHE A 331 16.64 -15.90 -18.63
N TYR A 332 16.14 -14.73 -18.27
CA TYR A 332 14.87 -14.61 -17.58
C TYR A 332 13.69 -14.85 -18.53
N GLN A 333 12.63 -15.44 -18.00
CA GLN A 333 11.32 -15.40 -18.63
C GLN A 333 10.68 -14.07 -18.24
N THR A 334 10.52 -13.15 -19.20
CA THR A 334 9.85 -11.88 -18.91
C THR A 334 8.43 -12.14 -18.38
N PRO A 335 8.03 -11.45 -17.28
CA PRO A 335 6.66 -11.48 -16.79
C PRO A 335 5.70 -10.67 -17.67
N ILE A 336 6.21 -9.80 -18.55
CA ILE A 336 5.41 -9.02 -19.48
C ILE A 336 4.95 -9.96 -20.59
N GLN A 337 3.65 -10.20 -20.67
CA GLN A 337 3.09 -11.13 -21.67
C GLN A 337 2.22 -10.42 -22.71
N LYS A 338 1.83 -9.16 -22.41
CA LYS A 338 0.90 -8.36 -23.20
C LYS A 338 1.40 -6.93 -23.22
N ALA A 339 1.17 -6.27 -24.34
CA ALA A 339 1.76 -4.97 -24.61
C ALA A 339 1.05 -3.80 -23.86
N CYS A 340 -0.19 -4.01 -23.43
CA CYS A 340 -0.91 -3.08 -22.56
C CYS A 340 -0.78 -3.40 -21.06
N GLN A 341 0.08 -4.35 -20.68
CA GLN A 341 0.21 -4.77 -19.30
C GLN A 341 0.96 -3.72 -18.48
N LYS A 342 0.33 -3.21 -17.42
CA LYS A 342 0.96 -2.27 -16.49
C LYS A 342 1.94 -3.01 -15.59
N ASN A 343 3.16 -2.49 -15.43
CA ASN A 343 4.22 -3.10 -14.65
C ASN A 343 4.72 -2.13 -13.56
N PHE A 344 4.86 -2.65 -12.35
CA PHE A 344 5.23 -1.87 -11.18
C PHE A 344 6.31 -2.56 -10.36
N ILE A 345 7.25 -1.77 -9.84
CA ILE A 345 8.16 -2.22 -8.79
C ILE A 345 7.75 -1.54 -7.49
N VAL A 346 7.69 -2.30 -6.41
CA VAL A 346 7.56 -1.78 -5.05
C VAL A 346 8.85 -2.08 -4.32
N TYR A 347 9.69 -1.06 -4.18
CA TYR A 347 11.02 -1.17 -3.59
C TYR A 347 10.98 -0.78 -2.12
N LEU A 348 11.26 -1.72 -1.23
CA LEU A 348 11.26 -1.50 0.21
C LEU A 348 12.68 -1.64 0.75
N SER A 349 13.21 -0.60 1.36
CA SER A 349 14.56 -0.58 1.91
C SER A 349 14.70 0.42 3.06
N ASP A 350 15.74 0.25 3.88
CA ASP A 350 16.19 1.28 4.81
C ASP A 350 17.23 2.25 4.21
N GLY A 351 17.46 2.19 2.90
CA GLY A 351 18.06 3.27 2.10
C GLY A 351 19.55 3.53 2.32
N GLU A 352 20.22 2.75 3.17
CA GLU A 352 21.67 2.83 3.40
C GLU A 352 22.40 1.90 2.43
N ALA A 353 22.64 2.37 1.20
CA ALA A 353 23.34 1.59 0.18
C ALA A 353 24.75 1.18 0.64
N ASP A 354 25.09 -0.10 0.46
CA ASP A 354 26.41 -0.67 0.71
C ASP A 354 26.72 -1.74 -0.34
N ALA A 355 27.99 -1.83 -0.76
CA ALA A 355 28.44 -2.72 -1.83
C ALA A 355 27.59 -2.59 -3.12
N ASP A 356 27.43 -1.34 -3.56
CA ASP A 356 26.46 -0.88 -4.56
C ASP A 356 27.13 -0.14 -5.75
N ASP A 357 28.16 -0.74 -6.34
CA ASP A 357 28.95 -0.15 -7.44
C ASP A 357 29.24 -1.13 -8.60
N LEU A 358 28.72 -2.35 -8.52
CA LEU A 358 29.07 -3.48 -9.38
C LEU A 358 28.45 -3.37 -10.78
N ARG A 359 27.30 -2.67 -10.91
CA ARG A 359 26.56 -2.56 -12.19
C ARG A 359 26.39 -1.14 -12.71
N ASP A 360 27.00 -0.16 -12.05
CA ASP A 360 27.01 1.25 -12.45
C ASP A 360 27.40 1.47 -13.92
N ASN A 361 28.47 0.83 -14.38
CA ASN A 361 28.95 1.02 -15.77
C ASN A 361 27.96 0.46 -16.80
N GLN A 362 27.34 -0.68 -16.50
CA GLN A 362 26.30 -1.27 -17.34
C GLN A 362 25.08 -0.36 -17.39
N ILE A 363 24.65 0.18 -16.25
CA ILE A 363 23.52 1.10 -16.15
C ILE A 363 23.81 2.38 -16.95
N ARG A 364 24.97 3.03 -16.75
CA ARG A 364 25.39 4.21 -17.53
C ARG A 364 25.42 3.92 -19.04
N THR A 365 25.81 2.72 -19.44
CA THR A 365 25.81 2.31 -20.84
C THR A 365 24.39 2.17 -21.40
N LEU A 366 23.45 1.66 -20.60
CA LEU A 366 22.05 1.50 -20.99
C LEU A 366 21.34 2.85 -21.13
N ILE A 367 21.48 3.70 -20.12
CA ILE A 367 20.73 4.98 -20.02
C ILE A 367 21.37 6.11 -20.84
N GLY A 368 22.66 6.00 -21.16
CA GLY A 368 23.41 6.95 -21.98
C GLY A 368 24.32 7.90 -21.18
N PRO A 369 25.23 8.61 -21.88
CA PRO A 369 26.36 9.33 -21.27
C PRO A 369 25.99 10.63 -20.51
N GLU A 370 24.74 11.09 -20.63
CA GLU A 370 24.24 12.30 -19.95
C GLU A 370 23.80 12.02 -18.50
N SER A 371 23.67 10.75 -18.12
CA SER A 371 23.33 10.35 -16.76
C SER A 371 24.58 10.15 -15.91
N SER A 372 24.73 10.94 -14.84
CA SER A 372 25.88 10.86 -13.95
C SER A 372 25.75 9.79 -12.88
N CYS A 373 24.60 9.11 -12.68
CA CYS A 373 24.33 8.30 -11.48
C CYS A 373 24.84 8.98 -10.20
N SER A 374 24.66 10.29 -10.13
CA SER A 374 25.30 11.17 -9.14
C SER A 374 24.33 12.27 -8.74
N HIS A 375 23.11 11.86 -8.43
CA HIS A 375 22.11 12.71 -7.81
C HIS A 375 22.24 12.51 -6.28
N ASP A 376 22.47 13.62 -5.55
CA ASP A 376 22.40 13.71 -4.08
C ASP A 376 23.54 13.19 -3.21
N GLY A 377 24.79 13.25 -3.70
CA GLY A 377 25.98 13.16 -2.84
C GLY A 377 26.47 11.74 -2.56
N GLY A 378 25.93 10.74 -3.26
CA GLY A 378 26.51 9.41 -3.46
C GLY A 378 26.45 9.03 -4.95
N ASP A 379 27.38 8.19 -5.40
CA ASP A 379 27.32 7.57 -6.74
C ASP A 379 26.38 6.34 -6.65
N ASN A 380 25.11 6.50 -7.00
CA ASN A 380 24.15 5.40 -7.07
C ASN A 380 23.26 5.59 -8.30
N CYS A 381 23.08 4.53 -9.10
CA CYS A 381 22.31 4.55 -10.35
C CYS A 381 20.83 4.12 -10.21
N LEU A 382 20.34 3.86 -9.00
CA LEU A 382 19.00 3.32 -8.72
C LEU A 382 17.89 4.20 -9.31
N ASP A 383 17.93 5.49 -9.00
CA ASP A 383 16.93 6.47 -9.41
C ASP A 383 16.95 6.68 -10.93
N ASP A 384 18.15 6.82 -11.50
CA ASP A 384 18.34 7.01 -12.94
C ASP A 384 17.89 5.78 -13.76
N LEU A 385 18.15 4.56 -13.26
CA LEU A 385 17.63 3.34 -13.88
C LEU A 385 16.10 3.26 -13.79
N ALA A 386 15.52 3.58 -12.63
CA ALA A 386 14.07 3.59 -12.45
C ALA A 386 13.37 4.59 -13.39
N VAL A 387 13.95 5.78 -13.56
CA VAL A 387 13.48 6.79 -14.52
C VAL A 387 13.53 6.22 -15.94
N TRP A 388 14.65 5.63 -16.33
CA TRP A 388 14.80 5.08 -17.67
C TRP A 388 13.77 3.99 -17.96
N MET A 389 13.53 3.06 -17.01
CA MET A 389 12.52 2.00 -17.13
C MET A 389 11.08 2.53 -17.22
N SER A 390 10.80 3.72 -16.67
CA SER A 390 9.48 4.35 -16.76
C SER A 390 9.21 5.07 -18.08
N GLN A 391 10.26 5.36 -18.86
CA GLN A 391 10.19 6.19 -20.07
C GLN A 391 10.56 5.44 -21.36
N ASN A 392 11.20 4.29 -21.26
CA ASN A 392 11.70 3.51 -22.39
C ASN A 392 11.02 2.15 -22.44
N ASP A 393 10.89 1.61 -23.65
CA ASP A 393 10.41 0.25 -23.84
C ASP A 393 11.48 -0.77 -23.44
N ILE A 394 11.19 -1.54 -22.39
CA ILE A 394 12.13 -2.53 -21.85
C ILE A 394 11.97 -3.92 -22.49
N THR A 395 10.91 -4.15 -23.27
CA THR A 395 10.72 -5.39 -24.05
C THR A 395 10.21 -5.08 -25.46
N PRO A 396 11.07 -4.55 -26.35
CA PRO A 396 10.65 -4.07 -27.68
C PRO A 396 10.05 -5.12 -28.62
N ASP A 397 10.23 -6.41 -28.33
CA ASP A 397 9.66 -7.49 -29.13
C ASP A 397 8.18 -7.76 -28.81
N ILE A 398 7.65 -7.21 -27.70
CA ILE A 398 6.26 -7.38 -27.26
C ILE A 398 5.44 -6.16 -27.67
N GLY A 399 4.38 -6.38 -28.46
CA GLY A 399 3.49 -5.30 -28.92
C GLY A 399 3.91 -4.61 -30.22
N ALA A 400 5.20 -4.58 -30.53
CA ALA A 400 5.71 -3.88 -31.71
C ALA A 400 5.14 -4.37 -33.07
N ALA A 401 4.65 -5.61 -33.15
CA ALA A 401 3.97 -6.13 -34.33
C ALA A 401 2.55 -5.57 -34.51
N ASP A 402 1.89 -5.22 -33.39
CA ASP A 402 0.52 -4.74 -33.33
C ASP A 402 0.47 -3.20 -33.30
N ASP A 403 1.37 -2.56 -32.53
CA ASP A 403 1.60 -1.11 -32.54
C ASP A 403 3.10 -0.78 -32.32
N PRO A 404 3.81 -0.24 -33.33
CA PRO A 404 5.23 0.07 -33.21
C PRO A 404 5.54 1.23 -32.24
N ASP A 405 4.53 1.97 -31.79
CA ASP A 405 4.65 3.05 -30.81
C ASP A 405 4.28 2.59 -29.37
N GLU A 406 3.95 1.31 -29.18
CA GLU A 406 3.63 0.74 -27.88
C GLU A 406 4.91 0.41 -27.11
N VAL A 407 5.00 0.92 -25.88
CA VAL A 407 6.19 0.81 -25.03
C VAL A 407 5.87 0.10 -23.72
N GLN A 408 6.69 -0.90 -23.37
CA GLN A 408 6.59 -1.61 -22.10
C GLN A 408 7.42 -0.87 -21.06
N THR A 409 6.74 -0.21 -20.11
CA THR A 409 7.38 0.60 -19.08
C THR A 409 7.12 0.00 -17.69
N VAL A 410 7.96 0.36 -16.74
CA VAL A 410 7.85 -0.02 -15.33
C VAL A 410 7.88 1.23 -14.47
N THR A 411 6.85 1.42 -13.65
CA THR A 411 6.78 2.51 -12.66
C THR A 411 7.27 2.00 -11.31
N THR A 412 8.14 2.77 -10.63
CA THR A 412 8.72 2.34 -9.35
C THR A 412 8.13 3.13 -8.19
N HIS A 413 7.54 2.45 -7.22
CA HIS A 413 7.19 2.98 -5.91
C HIS A 413 8.26 2.58 -4.90
N THR A 414 8.50 3.43 -3.91
CA THR A 414 9.51 3.15 -2.89
C THR A 414 8.95 3.36 -1.48
N ILE A 415 9.40 2.53 -0.54
CA ILE A 415 9.09 2.64 0.88
C ILE A 415 10.40 2.70 1.65
N GLY A 416 10.65 3.81 2.35
CA GLY A 416 11.72 3.92 3.33
C GLY A 416 11.25 3.42 4.69
N PHE A 417 11.77 2.30 5.17
CA PHE A 417 11.36 1.73 6.46
C PHE A 417 12.37 2.02 7.57
N GLY A 418 11.96 2.83 8.54
CA GLY A 418 12.79 3.31 9.64
C GLY A 418 13.73 4.46 9.27
N ILE A 419 13.62 5.00 8.05
CA ILE A 419 14.45 6.11 7.54
C ILE A 419 13.69 6.95 6.49
N ASP A 420 14.18 8.15 6.24
CA ASP A 420 13.77 9.00 5.12
C ASP A 420 15.03 9.39 4.31
N THR A 421 15.17 8.85 3.09
CA THR A 421 16.31 9.12 2.21
C THR A 421 15.86 9.79 0.92
N GLN A 422 16.66 10.76 0.46
CA GLN A 422 16.42 11.49 -0.79
C GLN A 422 16.48 10.55 -2.00
N LEU A 423 17.42 9.61 -2.01
CA LEU A 423 17.58 8.62 -3.09
C LEU A 423 16.29 7.82 -3.35
N LEU A 424 15.66 7.25 -2.31
CA LEU A 424 14.43 6.48 -2.48
C LEU A 424 13.27 7.38 -2.92
N ARG A 425 13.21 8.61 -2.42
CA ARG A 425 12.21 9.61 -2.80
C ARG A 425 12.31 9.97 -4.28
N ASP A 426 13.52 10.21 -4.77
CA ASP A 426 13.77 10.60 -6.15
C ASP A 426 13.58 9.41 -7.10
N THR A 427 13.98 8.21 -6.69
CA THR A 427 13.68 6.96 -7.41
C THR A 427 12.19 6.82 -7.72
N ALA A 428 11.33 7.02 -6.71
CA ALA A 428 9.89 6.91 -6.94
C ALA A 428 9.34 8.11 -7.72
N THR A 429 9.58 9.33 -7.26
CA THR A 429 8.92 10.51 -7.82
C THR A 429 9.34 10.79 -9.26
N ARG A 430 10.61 10.56 -9.63
CA ARG A 430 11.08 10.77 -11.00
C ARG A 430 10.65 9.67 -11.96
N SER A 431 10.41 8.44 -11.47
CA SER A 431 9.85 7.34 -12.29
C SER A 431 8.32 7.38 -12.42
N GLY A 432 7.67 8.39 -11.83
CA GLY A 432 6.21 8.56 -11.86
C GLY A 432 5.45 7.80 -10.78
N GLY A 433 6.16 7.12 -9.87
CA GLY A 433 5.58 6.45 -8.71
C GLY A 433 5.55 7.33 -7.44
N ARG A 434 5.28 6.69 -6.30
CA ARG A 434 5.14 7.36 -5.00
C ARG A 434 6.13 6.83 -3.97
N TYR A 435 6.64 7.77 -3.18
CA TYR A 435 7.48 7.50 -2.02
C TYR A 435 6.65 7.51 -0.74
N PHE A 436 6.88 6.53 0.12
CA PHE A 436 6.33 6.46 1.46
C PHE A 436 7.45 6.30 2.49
N SER A 437 7.33 6.96 3.64
CA SER A 437 8.19 6.70 4.80
C SER A 437 7.35 6.04 5.88
N ALA A 438 7.84 4.96 6.46
CA ALA A 438 7.18 4.23 7.52
C ALA A 438 8.16 4.01 8.68
N ALA A 439 7.72 4.32 9.90
CA ALA A 439 8.50 4.12 11.13
C ALA A 439 7.75 3.25 12.15
N SER A 440 6.74 2.51 11.70
CA SER A 440 5.94 1.59 12.52
C SER A 440 5.22 0.58 11.63
N ALA A 441 4.72 -0.51 12.22
CA ALA A 441 3.95 -1.52 11.52
C ALA A 441 2.65 -0.96 10.90
N PRO A 442 1.85 -0.13 11.62
CA PRO A 442 0.67 0.49 11.02
C PRO A 442 1.01 1.43 9.86
N GLY A 443 2.12 2.17 9.97
CA GLY A 443 2.61 3.05 8.90
C GLY A 443 3.03 2.25 7.67
N LEU A 444 3.76 1.14 7.86
CA LEU A 444 4.18 0.26 6.77
C LEU A 444 2.97 -0.41 6.10
N LYS A 445 1.99 -0.88 6.88
CA LYS A 445 0.75 -1.45 6.36
C LYS A 445 0.00 -0.42 5.49
N SER A 446 -0.14 0.80 6.00
CA SER A 446 -0.81 1.89 5.27
C SER A 446 -0.10 2.21 3.96
N ALA A 447 1.23 2.25 3.94
CA ALA A 447 2.03 2.48 2.73
C ALA A 447 1.81 1.38 1.68
N PHE A 448 1.82 0.11 2.09
CA PHE A 448 1.53 -1.00 1.18
C PHE A 448 0.13 -0.92 0.60
N GLU A 449 -0.88 -0.68 1.43
CA GLU A 449 -2.26 -0.55 0.97
C GLU A 449 -2.45 0.65 0.01
N ASP A 450 -1.80 1.78 0.28
CA ASP A 450 -1.83 2.96 -0.60
C ASP A 450 -1.22 2.65 -1.97
N ILE A 451 -0.07 1.98 -2.01
CA ILE A 451 0.56 1.58 -3.27
C ILE A 451 -0.33 0.60 -4.03
N LEU A 452 -0.88 -0.41 -3.37
CA LEU A 452 -1.77 -1.38 -4.02
C LEU A 452 -3.05 -0.72 -4.56
N ARG A 453 -3.61 0.25 -3.83
CA ARG A 453 -4.75 1.06 -4.31
C ARG A 453 -4.40 1.83 -5.59
N GLU A 454 -3.23 2.45 -5.64
CA GLU A 454 -2.78 3.22 -6.80
C GLU A 454 -2.55 2.33 -8.03
N VAL A 455 -1.82 1.22 -7.85
CA VAL A 455 -1.56 0.23 -8.91
C VAL A 455 -2.87 -0.34 -9.48
N THR A 456 -3.85 -0.61 -8.61
CA THR A 456 -5.17 -1.10 -9.03
C THR A 456 -6.00 -0.01 -9.72
N ALA A 457 -5.85 1.26 -9.34
CA ALA A 457 -6.57 2.36 -9.97
C ALA A 457 -6.03 2.70 -11.37
N ASP A 458 -4.71 2.61 -11.59
CA ASP A 458 -4.10 2.91 -12.90
C ASP A 458 -4.35 1.81 -13.96
N SER A 459 -4.84 0.63 -13.54
CA SER A 459 -5.25 -0.46 -14.43
C SER A 459 -6.71 -0.40 -14.89
N GLY A 460 -7.50 0.57 -14.40
CA GLY A 460 -8.93 0.69 -14.70
C GLY A 460 -9.28 1.85 -15.63
N SER A 461 -9.43 1.59 -16.93
CA SER A 461 -10.25 2.42 -17.82
C SER A 461 -10.65 1.60 -19.05
N PHE A 462 -11.91 1.14 -19.09
CA PHE A 462 -12.41 0.36 -20.21
C PHE A 462 -13.86 0.74 -20.52
N THR A 463 -14.05 1.74 -21.38
CA THR A 463 -15.26 1.78 -22.21
C THR A 463 -14.90 1.18 -23.57
N PRO A 464 -15.45 0.00 -23.95
CA PRO A 464 -15.36 -0.42 -25.33
C PRO A 464 -15.97 0.68 -26.21
N PRO A 465 -15.45 0.93 -27.42
CA PRO A 465 -16.10 1.80 -28.36
C PRO A 465 -17.51 1.27 -28.65
N ALA A 466 -18.53 1.85 -28.02
CA ALA A 466 -19.91 1.53 -28.32
C ALA A 466 -20.23 2.07 -29.71
N VAL A 467 -20.20 1.19 -30.71
CA VAL A 467 -20.71 1.52 -32.04
C VAL A 467 -22.22 1.70 -31.89
N SER A 468 -22.68 2.93 -31.70
CA SER A 468 -24.10 3.27 -31.87
C SER A 468 -24.44 3.27 -33.36
N VAL A 469 -24.43 2.07 -33.97
CA VAL A 469 -25.19 1.89 -35.21
C VAL A 469 -26.66 1.94 -34.81
N ASN A 470 -27.27 3.10 -35.06
CA ASN A 470 -28.70 3.31 -34.92
C ASN A 470 -29.44 2.24 -35.76
N ALA A 471 -29.88 1.17 -35.11
CA ALA A 471 -30.52 0.01 -35.75
C ALA A 471 -31.90 0.32 -36.33
N PHE A 472 -32.39 1.56 -36.21
CA PHE A 472 -33.73 1.97 -36.65
C PHE A 472 -33.77 3.05 -37.72
N ASN A 473 -32.63 3.48 -38.30
CA ASN A 473 -32.65 4.41 -39.42
C ASN A 473 -31.66 4.02 -40.54
N HIS A 474 -32.18 3.41 -41.60
CA HIS A 474 -31.46 3.02 -42.83
C HIS A 474 -31.04 4.21 -43.73
N LEU A 475 -30.80 5.39 -43.16
CA LEU A 475 -30.30 6.58 -43.86
C LEU A 475 -29.30 7.32 -42.95
N THR A 476 -28.04 6.88 -42.99
CA THR A 476 -26.90 7.51 -42.33
C THR A 476 -26.56 8.85 -42.98
N HIS A 477 -26.72 9.97 -42.27
CA HIS A 477 -26.32 11.31 -42.76
C HIS A 477 -25.06 11.86 -42.04
N ARG A 478 -24.52 11.19 -41.02
CA ARG A 478 -23.32 11.67 -40.31
C ARG A 478 -22.34 10.55 -39.97
N ASP A 479 -21.08 10.83 -40.25
CA ASP A 479 -19.93 9.97 -39.95
C ASP A 479 -19.31 10.25 -38.58
N ASP A 480 -19.97 11.06 -37.74
CA ASP A 480 -19.45 11.46 -36.43
C ASP A 480 -19.72 10.36 -35.37
N LEU A 481 -18.70 10.00 -34.60
CA LEU A 481 -18.74 9.09 -33.46
C LEU A 481 -18.43 9.84 -32.16
N PHE A 482 -19.12 9.48 -31.08
CA PHE A 482 -18.90 10.07 -29.76
C PHE A 482 -18.69 8.95 -28.74
N PHE A 483 -17.67 9.10 -27.91
CA PHE A 483 -17.34 8.13 -26.88
C PHE A 483 -17.30 8.78 -25.51
N THR A 484 -18.08 8.23 -24.60
CA THR A 484 -18.09 8.56 -23.18
C THR A 484 -17.03 7.72 -22.49
N LEU A 485 -16.05 8.37 -21.88
CA LEU A 485 -14.93 7.77 -21.17
C LEU A 485 -15.02 8.17 -19.69
N PHE A 486 -14.66 7.27 -18.79
CA PHE A 486 -14.56 7.58 -17.35
C PHE A 486 -13.33 6.90 -16.74
N LYS A 487 -12.61 7.62 -15.89
CA LYS A 487 -11.51 7.11 -15.07
C LYS A 487 -12.05 6.91 -13.66
N PRO A 488 -12.25 5.66 -13.22
CA PRO A 488 -12.59 5.36 -11.83
C PRO A 488 -11.60 6.04 -10.89
N SER A 489 -12.13 6.70 -9.88
CA SER A 489 -11.36 7.35 -8.83
C SER A 489 -11.95 6.97 -7.48
N VAL A 490 -11.12 6.95 -6.45
CA VAL A 490 -11.56 6.72 -5.07
C VAL A 490 -12.36 7.91 -4.50
N ASN A 491 -12.31 9.06 -5.16
CA ASN A 491 -13.11 10.22 -4.80
C ASN A 491 -14.57 10.06 -5.28
N SER A 492 -15.50 10.80 -4.67
CA SER A 492 -16.91 10.85 -5.11
C SER A 492 -17.09 11.40 -6.53
N HIS A 493 -16.01 11.90 -7.15
CA HIS A 493 -15.96 12.33 -8.53
C HIS A 493 -15.04 11.42 -9.34
N TRP A 494 -15.58 10.81 -10.39
CA TRP A 494 -14.80 10.13 -11.43
C TRP A 494 -14.57 11.10 -12.58
N ASP A 495 -13.33 11.21 -13.03
CA ASP A 495 -13.02 12.05 -14.18
C ASP A 495 -13.67 11.42 -15.42
N GLY A 496 -14.52 12.19 -16.10
CA GLY A 496 -15.23 11.76 -17.30
C GLY A 496 -14.92 12.66 -18.49
N ASN A 497 -14.94 12.10 -19.70
CA ASN A 497 -14.74 12.86 -20.92
C ASN A 497 -15.60 12.34 -22.07
N LEU A 498 -15.97 13.24 -22.98
CA LEU A 498 -16.67 12.91 -24.22
C LEU A 498 -15.74 13.25 -25.38
N LYS A 499 -15.22 12.24 -26.08
CA LYS A 499 -14.32 12.44 -27.23
C LYS A 499 -15.07 12.20 -28.54
N LYS A 500 -14.82 13.06 -29.53
CA LYS A 500 -15.43 12.98 -30.86
C LYS A 500 -14.43 12.42 -31.87
N TYR A 501 -14.85 11.41 -32.63
CA TYR A 501 -14.11 10.80 -33.74
C TYR A 501 -15.00 10.69 -34.98
N ARG A 502 -14.50 10.12 -36.07
CA ARG A 502 -15.30 9.86 -37.28
C ARG A 502 -15.12 8.46 -37.81
N LEU A 503 -16.14 7.94 -38.49
CA LEU A 503 -16.01 6.76 -39.34
C LEU A 503 -15.53 7.17 -40.72
N LYS A 504 -14.46 6.55 -41.22
CA LYS A 504 -13.99 6.75 -42.59
C LYS A 504 -13.64 5.42 -43.23
N LYS A 505 -13.97 5.26 -44.50
CA LYS A 505 -13.57 4.10 -45.28
C LYS A 505 -12.18 4.34 -45.87
N LYS A 506 -11.16 3.63 -45.38
CA LYS A 506 -9.81 3.59 -45.98
C LYS A 506 -9.58 2.20 -46.56
N ASN A 507 -9.13 2.13 -47.82
CA ASN A 507 -8.81 0.88 -48.52
C ASN A 507 -9.93 -0.19 -48.46
N GLY A 508 -11.20 0.23 -48.47
CA GLY A 508 -12.33 -0.70 -48.42
C GLY A 508 -12.80 -1.07 -47.00
N VAL A 509 -12.05 -0.71 -45.96
CA VAL A 509 -12.33 -1.02 -44.55
C VAL A 509 -12.84 0.22 -43.82
N LEU A 510 -13.90 0.07 -43.03
CA LEU A 510 -14.39 1.11 -42.13
C LEU A 510 -13.45 1.21 -40.93
N GLN A 511 -12.93 2.41 -40.68
CA GLN A 511 -12.02 2.70 -39.57
C GLN A 511 -12.51 3.92 -38.81
N ILE A 512 -12.33 3.90 -37.48
CA ILE A 512 -12.48 5.08 -36.65
C ILE A 512 -11.23 5.93 -36.87
N VAL A 513 -11.41 7.20 -37.22
CA VAL A 513 -10.32 8.14 -37.48
C VAL A 513 -10.38 9.34 -36.56
N ASP A 514 -9.20 9.85 -36.25
CA ASP A 514 -8.97 11.05 -35.44
C ASP A 514 -9.14 12.34 -36.27
N ALA A 515 -8.84 13.48 -35.66
CA ALA A 515 -8.95 14.79 -36.29
C ALA A 515 -8.04 14.98 -37.51
N GLU A 516 -6.91 14.26 -37.56
CA GLU A 516 -5.91 14.20 -38.63
C GLU A 516 -6.31 13.24 -39.76
N ASN A 517 -7.37 12.46 -39.56
CA ASN A 517 -7.75 11.31 -40.36
C ASN A 517 -6.79 10.10 -40.24
N ALA A 518 -5.96 10.01 -39.20
CA ALA A 518 -5.24 8.80 -38.84
C ALA A 518 -6.18 7.83 -38.10
N PRO A 519 -5.90 6.50 -38.12
CA PRO A 519 -6.69 5.54 -37.34
C PRO A 519 -6.64 5.89 -35.85
N ALA A 520 -7.79 6.03 -35.20
CA ALA A 520 -7.87 6.46 -33.80
C ALA A 520 -7.84 5.29 -32.80
N VAL A 521 -8.16 4.09 -33.27
CA VAL A 521 -8.41 2.92 -32.43
C VAL A 521 -7.62 1.75 -32.98
N ASN A 522 -7.02 0.95 -32.10
CA ASN A 522 -6.38 -0.30 -32.46
C ASN A 522 -7.45 -1.28 -33.01
N PRO A 523 -7.33 -1.74 -34.26
CA PRO A 523 -8.35 -2.60 -34.88
C PRO A 523 -8.47 -4.01 -34.29
N ILE A 524 -7.50 -4.43 -33.46
CA ILE A 524 -7.50 -5.72 -32.77
C ILE A 524 -8.03 -5.58 -31.34
N GLU A 525 -7.57 -4.56 -30.61
CA GLU A 525 -7.85 -4.39 -29.19
C GLU A 525 -9.09 -3.52 -28.91
N GLY A 526 -9.50 -2.69 -29.87
CA GLY A 526 -10.61 -1.75 -29.69
C GLY A 526 -10.29 -0.57 -28.76
N THR A 527 -9.03 -0.36 -28.38
CA THR A 527 -8.52 0.72 -27.52
C THR A 527 -8.05 1.94 -28.33
N TYR A 528 -8.00 3.13 -27.72
CA TYR A 528 -7.45 4.33 -28.36
C TYR A 528 -5.93 4.27 -28.46
N LYS A 529 -5.37 4.78 -29.55
CA LYS A 529 -3.91 5.01 -29.61
C LYS A 529 -3.55 6.29 -28.85
N ARG A 530 -2.39 6.29 -28.19
CA ARG A 530 -1.90 7.40 -27.34
C ARG A 530 -1.60 8.69 -28.10
N ASP A 531 -1.20 8.57 -29.35
CA ASP A 531 -0.84 9.67 -30.24
C ASP A 531 -2.05 10.32 -30.92
N THR A 532 -3.27 9.81 -30.66
CA THR A 532 -4.46 10.30 -31.35
C THR A 532 -4.95 11.62 -30.79
N ARG A 533 -5.63 12.36 -31.67
CA ARG A 533 -6.29 13.60 -31.31
C ARG A 533 -7.78 13.56 -31.66
N SER A 534 -8.64 13.59 -30.65
CA SER A 534 -10.08 13.74 -30.91
C SER A 534 -10.42 15.08 -31.60
N PHE A 535 -11.53 15.15 -32.33
CA PHE A 535 -11.95 16.34 -33.11
C PHE A 535 -12.24 17.59 -32.26
N TRP A 536 -12.26 17.46 -30.94
CA TRP A 536 -12.52 18.55 -30.01
C TRP A 536 -11.26 19.02 -29.28
N THR A 537 -10.12 18.41 -29.54
CA THR A 537 -8.83 18.76 -28.95
C THR A 537 -8.10 19.79 -29.82
N PRO A 538 -7.44 20.81 -29.23
CA PRO A 538 -6.67 21.83 -29.95
C PRO A 538 -5.59 21.25 -30.89
N ILE A 539 -5.24 21.98 -31.95
CA ILE A 539 -4.41 21.44 -33.04
C ILE A 539 -2.97 21.06 -32.61
N ASP A 540 -2.51 21.63 -31.50
CA ASP A 540 -1.19 21.49 -30.89
C ASP A 540 -1.15 20.53 -29.70
N GLU A 541 -2.26 19.84 -29.40
CA GLU A 541 -2.39 18.88 -28.30
C GLU A 541 -2.78 17.49 -28.80
N THR A 542 -2.35 16.45 -28.07
CA THR A 542 -2.82 15.08 -28.21
C THR A 542 -3.55 14.67 -26.94
N ASP A 543 -4.65 13.92 -27.09
CA ASP A 543 -5.47 13.48 -25.97
C ASP A 543 -5.48 11.98 -25.77
N GLY A 544 -5.19 11.19 -26.80
CA GLY A 544 -4.92 9.76 -26.71
C GLY A 544 -5.93 8.96 -25.89
N ASP A 545 -5.40 8.04 -25.09
CA ASP A 545 -6.11 7.24 -24.09
C ASP A 545 -6.35 7.99 -22.75
N ASP A 546 -5.72 9.16 -22.56
CA ASP A 546 -5.86 9.97 -21.35
C ASP A 546 -7.26 10.61 -21.28
N ILE A 547 -8.07 10.17 -20.33
CA ILE A 547 -9.44 10.64 -20.15
C ILE A 547 -9.48 12.11 -19.73
N ALA A 548 -8.52 12.58 -18.94
CA ALA A 548 -8.54 13.93 -18.40
C ALA A 548 -8.20 15.01 -19.44
N LYS A 549 -7.64 14.62 -20.60
CA LYS A 549 -7.18 15.54 -21.66
C LYS A 549 -8.12 15.56 -22.87
N GLY A 550 -8.14 16.69 -23.56
CA GLY A 550 -8.83 16.83 -24.85
C GLY A 550 -10.34 16.63 -24.82
N GLY A 551 -10.92 16.32 -25.97
CA GLY A 551 -12.35 16.04 -26.10
C GLY A 551 -13.23 17.21 -25.65
N ALA A 552 -14.36 16.88 -25.03
CA ALA A 552 -15.22 17.88 -24.43
C ALA A 552 -14.53 18.56 -23.24
N ALA A 553 -13.68 17.85 -22.49
CA ALA A 553 -12.96 18.40 -21.34
C ALA A 553 -12.11 19.63 -21.71
N ALA A 554 -11.47 19.64 -22.88
CA ALA A 554 -10.71 20.81 -23.37
C ALA A 554 -11.57 22.04 -23.69
N ASN A 555 -12.84 21.86 -24.04
CA ASN A 555 -13.77 22.95 -24.36
C ASN A 555 -14.64 23.36 -23.17
N VAL A 556 -14.69 22.51 -22.15
CA VAL A 556 -15.38 22.75 -20.89
C VAL A 556 -14.42 23.55 -20.01
N GLN A 557 -14.28 24.85 -20.30
CA GLN A 557 -13.71 25.79 -19.33
C GLN A 557 -14.69 25.92 -18.15
N LEU A 558 -14.67 24.95 -17.24
CA LEU A 558 -15.30 25.10 -15.94
C LEU A 558 -14.48 26.15 -15.21
N THR A 559 -14.96 27.39 -15.21
CA THR A 559 -14.42 28.41 -14.33
C THR A 559 -14.55 27.89 -12.90
N LEU A 560 -13.42 27.48 -12.33
CA LEU A 560 -13.32 27.08 -10.93
C LEU A 560 -13.75 28.29 -10.09
N GLN A 561 -14.88 28.21 -9.40
CA GLN A 561 -15.13 29.12 -8.28
C GLN A 561 -14.39 28.54 -7.07
N ASN A 562 -13.44 29.29 -6.53
CA ASN A 562 -12.62 28.88 -5.37
C ASN A 562 -11.89 27.54 -5.53
N GLY A 563 -11.41 27.22 -6.74
CA GLY A 563 -10.58 26.03 -6.98
C GLY A 563 -11.32 24.69 -6.95
N LYS A 564 -12.65 24.67 -6.93
CA LYS A 564 -13.46 23.43 -6.95
C LYS A 564 -14.32 23.35 -8.23
N SER A 565 -14.28 22.20 -8.89
CA SER A 565 -15.18 21.84 -9.98
C SER A 565 -16.57 21.56 -9.38
N ARG A 566 -17.54 22.44 -9.62
CA ARG A 566 -18.93 22.19 -9.19
C ARG A 566 -19.76 21.62 -10.34
N PRO A 567 -20.63 20.63 -10.08
CA PRO A 567 -21.51 20.08 -11.10
C PRO A 567 -22.39 21.19 -11.69
N ARG A 568 -22.59 21.14 -13.01
CA ARG A 568 -23.45 22.08 -13.73
C ARG A 568 -24.51 21.33 -14.50
N THR A 569 -25.72 21.88 -14.53
CA THR A 569 -26.85 21.35 -15.30
C THR A 569 -27.47 22.46 -16.13
N ALA A 570 -28.01 22.13 -17.31
CA ALA A 570 -28.68 23.11 -18.16
C ALA A 570 -30.03 23.50 -17.52
N LEU A 571 -30.07 24.62 -16.82
CA LEU A 571 -31.30 25.15 -16.25
C LEU A 571 -32.10 25.93 -17.31
N PRO A 572 -33.44 26.01 -17.18
CA PRO A 572 -34.29 26.75 -18.11
C PRO A 572 -33.88 28.21 -18.33
N ALA A 573 -33.17 28.79 -17.35
CA ALA A 573 -32.71 30.17 -17.39
C ALA A 573 -31.52 30.42 -18.35
N SER A 574 -30.75 29.39 -18.74
CA SER A 574 -29.63 29.53 -19.69
C SER A 574 -29.28 28.22 -20.37
N SER A 575 -29.24 28.23 -21.70
CA SER A 575 -28.73 27.13 -22.52
C SER A 575 -27.20 27.01 -22.53
N GLU A 576 -26.48 28.05 -22.10
CA GLU A 576 -25.01 28.04 -21.99
C GLU A 576 -24.60 27.36 -20.68
N ILE A 577 -24.08 26.12 -20.75
CA ILE A 577 -23.74 25.32 -19.55
C ILE A 577 -22.62 25.95 -18.70
N SER A 578 -21.78 26.78 -19.30
CA SER A 578 -20.71 27.53 -18.64
C SER A 578 -21.22 28.69 -17.79
N ASN A 579 -22.49 29.08 -17.94
CA ASN A 579 -23.09 30.17 -17.17
C ASN A 579 -23.11 29.82 -15.67
N ALA A 580 -22.76 30.78 -14.81
CA ALA A 580 -22.74 30.61 -13.36
C ALA A 580 -24.13 30.21 -12.80
N ILE A 581 -25.22 30.57 -13.47
CA ILE A 581 -26.56 30.17 -13.06
C ILE A 581 -26.83 28.67 -13.18
N ASN A 582 -26.02 27.94 -13.96
CA ASN A 582 -26.17 26.50 -14.18
C ASN A 582 -25.42 25.67 -13.15
N VAL A 583 -24.74 26.29 -12.18
CA VAL A 583 -24.04 25.59 -11.10
C VAL A 583 -25.04 24.99 -10.13
N VAL A 584 -24.92 23.69 -9.86
CA VAL A 584 -25.64 23.01 -8.79
C VAL A 584 -24.90 23.30 -7.49
N ASP A 585 -25.52 24.12 -6.66
CA ASP A 585 -24.99 24.57 -5.38
C ASP A 585 -26.11 25.10 -4.49
N ASP A 586 -25.95 24.95 -3.17
CA ASP A 586 -26.89 25.41 -2.14
C ASP A 586 -27.19 26.93 -2.21
N THR A 587 -26.31 27.72 -2.82
CA THR A 587 -26.53 29.15 -3.06
C THR A 587 -27.42 29.47 -4.28
N ASN A 588 -27.65 28.51 -5.20
CA ASN A 588 -28.38 28.73 -6.45
C ASN A 588 -29.91 28.52 -6.33
N THR A 589 -30.49 28.99 -5.24
CA THR A 589 -31.92 28.80 -4.91
C THR A 589 -32.89 29.55 -5.82
N THR A 590 -32.40 30.52 -6.59
CA THR A 590 -33.23 31.30 -7.53
C THR A 590 -33.46 30.59 -8.85
N ASN A 591 -32.51 29.77 -9.31
CA ASN A 591 -32.62 29.05 -10.59
C ASN A 591 -32.94 27.58 -10.39
N ILE A 592 -32.45 26.97 -9.30
CA ILE A 592 -32.87 25.66 -8.85
C ILE A 592 -33.94 25.89 -7.77
N THR A 593 -35.19 25.86 -8.18
CA THR A 593 -36.34 26.14 -7.30
C THR A 593 -36.97 24.85 -6.82
N LYS A 594 -37.70 24.89 -5.70
CA LYS A 594 -38.50 23.74 -5.23
C LYS A 594 -39.46 23.20 -6.29
N THR A 595 -40.06 24.09 -7.07
CA THR A 595 -40.95 23.73 -8.18
C THR A 595 -40.19 23.04 -9.31
N LEU A 596 -38.93 23.42 -9.57
CA LEU A 596 -38.10 22.75 -10.57
C LEU A 596 -37.78 21.30 -10.16
N LEU A 597 -37.59 21.06 -8.86
CA LEU A 597 -37.28 19.76 -8.30
C LEU A 597 -38.53 18.95 -7.91
N ASP A 598 -39.74 19.50 -8.13
CA ASP A 598 -41.03 18.90 -7.74
C ASP A 598 -41.17 18.62 -6.23
N ILE A 599 -40.63 19.54 -5.39
CA ILE A 599 -40.60 19.46 -3.92
C ILE A 599 -41.28 20.67 -3.26
N ASP A 600 -42.34 21.21 -3.88
CA ASP A 600 -43.03 22.42 -3.40
C ASP A 600 -43.54 22.33 -1.94
N SER A 601 -43.74 21.12 -1.42
CA SER A 601 -44.18 20.85 -0.04
C SER A 601 -43.06 20.88 1.01
N GLU A 602 -41.79 20.82 0.59
CA GLU A 602 -40.65 20.63 1.48
C GLU A 602 -40.08 21.96 1.97
N ASP A 603 -39.32 21.93 3.07
CA ASP A 603 -38.70 23.14 3.64
C ASP A 603 -37.42 23.57 2.89
N ASP A 604 -36.90 24.75 3.24
CA ASP A 604 -35.69 25.29 2.59
C ASP A 604 -34.43 24.49 2.99
N THR A 605 -34.47 23.79 4.12
CA THR A 605 -33.36 22.94 4.59
C THR A 605 -33.24 21.69 3.74
N TYR A 606 -34.35 21.00 3.48
CA TYR A 606 -34.41 19.85 2.58
C TYR A 606 -33.99 20.22 1.15
N HIS A 607 -34.41 21.39 0.67
CA HIS A 607 -33.96 21.91 -0.62
C HIS A 607 -32.44 22.14 -0.67
N ALA A 608 -31.84 22.66 0.40
CA ALA A 608 -30.40 22.88 0.49
C ALA A 608 -29.61 21.56 0.62
N GLU A 609 -30.14 20.53 1.28
CA GLU A 609 -29.50 19.22 1.39
C GLU A 609 -29.42 18.44 0.06
N LEU A 610 -30.27 18.79 -0.91
CA LEU A 610 -30.28 18.19 -2.25
C LEU A 610 -29.26 18.82 -3.21
N LEU A 611 -28.66 19.97 -2.85
CA LEU A 611 -27.73 20.77 -3.66
C LEU A 611 -26.31 20.70 -3.09
#